data_AF-A0A2W7AR41-F1
#
_entry.id   AF-A0A2W7AR41-F1
#
_cell.length_a   1.000
_cell.length_b   1.000
_cell.length_c   1.000
_cell.angle_alpha   90.00
_cell.angle_beta   90.00
_cell.angle_gamma   90.00
#
_symmetry.space_group_name_H-M   'P 1'
#
loop_
_entity.id
_entity.type
_entity.pdbx_description
1 polymer ?
#
loop_
_entity_poly.entity_id
_entity_poly.type
_entity_poly.pdbx_seq_one_letter_code
_entity_poly.pdbx_strand_id
1 'polypeptide(L)' 'MTDLLERTITKLRELSVEQQDAIAMMILEELEDDSKWERSFASSQNLLAKLAEDAMLEYRAGKTEELFPESL' A
#
# COMPACT_ATOMS: atom_id res chain seq x y z
N MET A 1 -3.81 -4.27 -24.91
CA MET A 1 -3.47 -3.25 -23.91
C MET A 1 -4.74 -2.41 -23.71
N THR A 2 -4.95 -1.78 -22.55
CA THR A 2 -6.15 -0.92 -22.40
C THR A 2 -5.92 0.37 -23.18
N ASP A 3 -6.98 1.02 -23.68
CA ASP A 3 -6.88 2.31 -24.40
C ASP A 3 -6.13 3.36 -23.57
N LEU A 4 -6.40 3.39 -22.26
CA LEU A 4 -5.71 4.27 -21.34
C LEU A 4 -4.20 4.02 -21.31
N LEU A 5 -3.78 2.76 -21.19
CA LEU A 5 -2.35 2.41 -21.14
C LEU A 5 -1.65 2.69 -22.49
N GLU A 6 -2.31 2.45 -23.61
CA GLU A 6 -1.79 2.80 -24.95
C GLU A 6 -1.57 4.30 -25.11
N ARG A 7 -2.54 5.12 -24.68
CA ARG A 7 -2.44 6.58 -24.72
C ARG A 7 -1.35 7.11 -23.79
N THR A 8 -1.21 6.52 -22.60
CA THR A 8 -0.12 6.87 -21.67
C THR A 8 1.25 6.57 -22.27
N ILE A 9 1.46 5.37 -22.82
CA ILE A 9 2.73 5.00 -23.46
C ILE A 9 3.04 5.89 -24.65
N THR A 10 2.03 6.23 -25.45
CA THR A 10 2.19 7.17 -26.58
C THR A 10 2.74 8.52 -26.11
N LYS A 11 2.18 9.08 -25.03
CA LYS A 11 2.67 10.34 -24.44
C LYS A 11 4.06 10.21 -23.84
N LEU A 12 4.38 9.09 -23.19
CA LEU A 12 5.71 8.88 -22.61
C LEU A 12 6.81 8.87 -23.67
N ARG A 13 6.54 8.28 -24.84
CA ARG A 13 7.50 8.24 -25.96
C ARG A 13 7.89 9.61 -26.50
N GLU A 14 7.08 10.64 -26.26
CA GLU A 14 7.36 12.02 -26.68
C GLU A 14 8.31 12.76 -25.72
N LEU A 15 8.59 12.19 -24.53
CA LEU A 15 9.45 12.79 -23.51
C LEU A 15 10.94 12.49 -23.75
N SER A 16 11.84 13.18 -23.04
CA SER A 16 13.27 12.84 -23.07
C SER A 16 13.52 11.45 -22.48
N VAL A 17 14.65 10.82 -22.84
CA VAL A 17 15.01 9.49 -22.33
C VAL A 17 15.09 9.49 -20.80
N GLU A 18 15.67 10.54 -20.22
CA GLU A 18 15.79 10.69 -18.77
C GLU A 18 14.42 10.76 -18.09
N GLN A 19 13.45 11.44 -18.70
CA GLN A 19 12.08 11.51 -18.19
C GLN A 19 11.34 10.19 -18.35
N GLN A 20 11.54 9.49 -19.47
CA GLN A 20 10.98 8.16 -19.70
C GLN A 20 11.48 7.17 -18.64
N ASP A 21 12.78 7.13 -18.39
CA ASP A 21 13.40 6.23 -17.42
C ASP A 21 12.97 6.56 -15.99
N ALA A 22 12.92 7.85 -15.63
CA ALA A 22 12.46 8.26 -14.31
C ALA A 22 11.01 7.82 -14.04
N ILE A 23 10.11 7.98 -15.02
CA ILE A 23 8.71 7.56 -14.89
C ILE A 23 8.59 6.03 -14.89
N ALA A 24 9.35 5.34 -15.74
CA ALA A 24 9.36 3.88 -15.76
C ALA A 24 9.82 3.29 -14.43
N MET A 25 10.85 3.86 -13.81
CA MET A 25 11.33 3.45 -12.50
C MET A 25 10.25 3.60 -11.42
N MET A 26 9.59 4.76 -11.34
CA MET A 26 8.50 4.97 -10.38
C MET A 26 7.35 3.96 -10.55
N ILE A 27 6.95 3.67 -11.79
CA ILE A 27 5.88 2.69 -12.06
C ILE A 27 6.32 1.28 -11.64
N LEU A 28 7.56 0.89 -11.93
CA LEU A 28 8.06 -0.43 -11.58
C LEU A 28 8.18 -0.60 -10.06
N GLU A 29 8.65 0.41 -9.35
CA GLU A 29 8.73 0.42 -7.88
C GLU A 29 7.34 0.25 -7.25
N GLU A 30 6.34 1.03 -7.70
CA GLU A 30 4.97 0.93 -7.20
C GLU A 30 4.37 -0.46 -7.41
N LEU A 31 4.54 -1.04 -8.61
CA LEU A 31 4.04 -2.38 -8.91
C LEU A 31 4.72 -3.46 -8.06
N GLU A 32 6.01 -3.31 -7.76
CA GLU A 32 6.74 -4.23 -6.91
C GLU A 32 6.27 -4.12 -5.45
N ASP A 33 6.07 -2.89 -4.96
CA ASP A 33 5.61 -2.62 -3.60
C ASP A 33 4.17 -3.08 -3.38
N ASP A 34 3.26 -2.85 -4.34
CA ASP A 34 1.91 -3.43 -4.34
C ASP A 34 1.97 -4.96 -4.25
N SER A 35 2.82 -5.58 -5.08
CA SER A 35 2.99 -7.04 -5.09
C SER A 35 3.59 -7.58 -3.79
N LYS A 36 4.48 -6.84 -3.13
CA LYS A 36 5.03 -7.19 -1.81
C LYS A 36 3.97 -7.04 -0.72
N TRP A 37 3.18 -5.97 -0.77
CA TRP A 37 2.12 -5.71 0.19
C TRP A 37 1.05 -6.79 0.11
N GLU A 38 0.58 -7.14 -1.09
CA GLU A 38 -0.44 -8.17 -1.29
C GLU A 38 0.01 -9.52 -0.73
N ARG A 39 1.26 -9.93 -1.00
CA ARG A 39 1.83 -11.17 -0.45
C ARG A 39 1.96 -11.14 1.08
N SER A 40 2.43 -10.02 1.62
CA SER A 40 2.63 -9.86 3.07
C SER A 40 1.28 -9.85 3.80
N PHE A 41 0.28 -9.18 3.25
CA PHE A 41 -1.05 -9.10 3.81
C PHE A 41 -1.82 -10.43 3.70
N ALA A 42 -1.70 -11.14 2.58
CA ALA A 42 -2.31 -12.46 2.42
C ALA A 42 -1.80 -13.47 3.45
N SER A 43 -0.55 -13.34 3.89
CA SER A 43 0.07 -14.23 4.90
C SER A 43 -0.09 -13.76 6.35
N SER A 44 -0.63 -12.56 6.60
CA SER A 44 -0.68 -11.98 7.95
C SER A 44 -1.93 -12.34 8.76
N GLN A 45 -2.89 -13.08 8.20
CA GLN A 45 -4.22 -13.30 8.80
C GLN A 45 -4.18 -13.84 10.23
N ASN A 46 -3.33 -14.84 10.51
CA ASN A 46 -3.19 -15.38 11.87
C ASN A 46 -2.58 -14.36 12.85
N LEU A 47 -1.62 -13.56 12.38
CA LEU A 47 -0.99 -12.51 13.20
C LEU A 47 -2.01 -11.41 13.51
N LEU A 48 -2.77 -10.95 12.51
CA LEU A 48 -3.83 -9.95 12.68
C LEU A 48 -4.94 -10.45 13.61
N ALA A 49 -5.35 -11.72 13.47
CA ALA A 49 -6.34 -12.32 14.36
C ALA A 49 -5.86 -12.32 15.83
N LYS A 50 -4.59 -12.66 16.06
CA LYS A 50 -3.99 -12.61 17.39
C LYS A 50 -3.93 -11.17 17.93
N LEU A 51 -3.50 -10.21 17.12
CA LEU A 51 -3.48 -8.79 17.52
C LEU A 51 -4.88 -8.29 17.89
N ALA A 52 -5.91 -8.71 17.15
CA ALA A 52 -7.30 -8.36 17.46
C ALA A 52 -7.77 -9.02 18.77
N GLU A 53 -7.42 -10.27 19.02
CA GLU A 53 -7.72 -10.95 20.28
C GLU A 53 -7.06 -10.23 21.47
N ASP A 54 -5.75 -9.93 21.35
CA ASP A 54 -4.98 -9.23 22.37
C ASP A 54 -5.59 -7.84 22.67
N ALA A 55 -5.93 -7.06 21.64
CA ALA A 55 -6.57 -5.76 21.80
C ALA A 55 -7.93 -5.86 22.52
N MET A 56 -8.74 -6.88 22.18
CA MET A 56 -10.03 -7.11 22.85
C MET A 56 -9.87 -7.55 24.30
N LEU A 57 -8.82 -8.30 24.63
CA LEU A 57 -8.48 -8.66 26.00
C LEU A 57 -8.09 -7.42 26.81
N GLU A 58 -7.27 -6.54 26.24
CA GLU A 58 -6.87 -5.28 26.88
C GLU A 58 -8.07 -4.36 27.13
N TYR A 59 -8.95 -4.21 26.13
CA TYR A 59 -10.19 -3.44 26.28
C TYR A 59 -11.06 -3.97 27.43
N ARG A 60 -11.30 -5.29 27.46
CA ARG A 60 -12.09 -5.94 28.52
C ARG A 60 -11.43 -5.83 29.89
N ALA A 61 -10.10 -5.74 29.94
CA ALA A 61 -9.34 -5.53 31.16
C ALA A 61 -9.29 -4.05 31.60
N GLY A 62 -9.92 -3.13 30.86
CA GLY A 62 -9.90 -1.70 31.17
C GLY A 62 -8.54 -1.04 30.94
N LYS A 63 -7.70 -1.61 30.06
CA LYS A 63 -6.34 -1.12 29.76
C LYS A 63 -6.27 -0.19 28.55
N THR A 64 -7.42 0.17 27.98
CA THR A 64 -7.53 1.04 26.81
C THR A 64 -8.06 2.41 27.21
N GLU A 65 -7.69 3.45 26.46
CA GLU A 65 -8.18 4.81 26.65
C GLU A 65 -9.01 5.25 25.43
N GLU A 66 -9.90 6.23 25.62
CA GLU A 66 -10.64 6.83 24.51
C GLU A 66 -9.68 7.63 23.61
N LEU A 67 -9.78 7.40 22.30
CA LEU A 67 -9.04 8.15 21.32
C LEU A 67 -9.77 9.47 21.03
N PHE A 68 -9.09 10.61 21.26
CA PHE A 68 -9.55 11.93 20.86
C PHE A 68 -8.70 12.44 19.68
N PRO A 69 -9.14 12.28 18.42
CA PRO A 69 -8.31 12.56 17.24
C PRO A 69 -7.82 14.01 17.14
N GLU A 70 -8.57 14.96 17.70
CA GLU A 70 -8.22 16.38 17.77
C GLU A 70 -7.00 16.68 18.67
N SER A 71 -6.50 15.69 19.41
CA SER A 71 -5.38 15.80 20.34
C SER A 71 -4.11 15.07 19.90
N LEU A 72 -4.11 14.53 18.68
CA LEU A 72 -2.99 13.81 18.06
C LEU A 72 -2.01 14.74 17.33
#